data_AF-A0A1F2TNN3-F1
#
_entry.id   AF-A0A1F2TNN3-F1
#
_cell.length_a   1.000
_cell.length_b   1.000
_cell.length_c   1.000
_cell.angle_alpha   90.00
_cell.angle_beta   90.00
_cell.angle_gamma   90.00
#
_symmetry.space_group_name_H-M   'P 1'
#
loop_
_entity.id
_entity.type
_entity.pdbx_description
1 polymer ?
#
loop_
_entity_poly.entity_id
_entity_poly.type
_entity_poly.pdbx_seq_one_letter_code
_entity_poly.pdbx_strand_id
1 'polypeptide(L)'
;MKTAFDKYRELVRTDPRGDHSGFILQLLSRSVSEDERLLLESTLVTEYQRQERFSEAETILERHARGNGSHPYPYIALAEHFHYFDVNRRKALSHIAVAIRKARRAREFGYQALGVQARLAIETKQWRLVKQTIAALTKYRHRTGRPDVFPETDFLARIPRGKVPTKVVGQYEQRVQYLRSIGYSTLTGRSTRTRASARRLAQR
;
A
#
# COMPACT_ATOMS: atom_id res chain seq x y z
N MET A 1 -29.51 7.70 8.54
CA MET A 1 -28.72 8.25 9.66
C MET A 1 -27.30 8.46 9.15
N LYS A 2 -26.67 9.63 9.35
CA LYS A 2 -25.26 9.85 8.93
C LYS A 2 -24.32 9.03 9.82
N THR A 3 -23.36 8.32 9.21
CA THR A 3 -22.32 7.55 9.91
C THR A 3 -21.37 8.48 10.66
N ALA A 4 -20.54 7.95 11.57
CA ALA A 4 -19.51 8.77 12.22
C ALA A 4 -18.52 9.31 11.17
N PHE A 5 -18.17 8.48 10.20
CA PHE A 5 -17.27 8.86 9.12
C PHE A 5 -17.88 9.94 8.18
N ASP A 6 -19.19 9.91 7.92
CA ASP A 6 -19.86 10.97 7.15
C ASP A 6 -19.73 12.35 7.81
N LYS A 7 -19.81 12.39 9.15
CA LYS A 7 -19.62 13.63 9.92
C LYS A 7 -18.20 14.16 9.78
N TYR A 8 -17.20 13.28 9.81
CA TYR A 8 -15.81 13.65 9.53
C TYR A 8 -15.64 14.21 8.12
N ARG A 9 -16.20 13.54 7.09
CA ARG A 9 -16.11 14.02 5.70
C ARG A 9 -16.77 15.39 5.50
N GLU A 10 -17.84 15.67 6.22
CA GLU A 10 -18.49 16.97 6.21
C GLU A 10 -17.59 18.06 6.81
N LEU A 11 -16.95 17.80 7.95
CA LEU A 11 -15.98 18.71 8.56
C LEU A 11 -14.81 19.03 7.63
N VAL A 12 -14.18 18.01 7.03
CA VAL A 12 -13.05 18.20 6.09
C VAL A 12 -13.44 19.03 4.88
N ARG A 13 -14.70 18.94 4.42
CA ARG A 13 -15.18 19.75 3.29
C ARG A 13 -15.24 21.23 3.66
N THR A 14 -15.65 21.54 4.89
CA THR A 14 -15.79 22.91 5.38
C THR A 14 -14.47 23.49 5.89
N ASP A 15 -13.56 22.64 6.38
CA ASP A 15 -12.24 23.02 6.86
C ASP A 15 -11.19 22.00 6.37
N PRO A 16 -10.69 22.12 5.13
CA PRO A 16 -9.79 21.11 4.58
C PRO A 16 -8.36 21.16 5.15
N ARG A 17 -8.02 22.19 5.94
CA ARG A 17 -6.65 22.40 6.46
C ARG A 17 -6.57 22.32 7.99
N GLY A 18 -7.71 22.33 8.67
CA GLY A 18 -7.82 22.23 10.12
C GLY A 18 -7.23 20.96 10.72
N ASP A 19 -6.87 21.03 12.00
CA ASP A 19 -6.58 19.85 12.80
C ASP A 19 -7.89 19.16 13.20
N HIS A 20 -8.13 17.97 12.64
CA HIS A 20 -9.32 17.18 12.91
C HIS A 20 -9.11 16.07 13.95
N SER A 21 -7.91 15.94 14.50
CA SER A 21 -7.54 14.82 15.37
C SER A 21 -8.46 14.73 16.60
N GLY A 22 -8.76 15.88 17.25
CA GLY A 22 -9.68 15.97 18.37
C GLY A 22 -11.12 15.54 18.02
N PHE A 23 -11.61 15.93 16.84
CA PHE A 23 -12.93 15.53 16.37
C PHE A 23 -13.01 14.03 16.08
N ILE A 24 -11.97 13.47 15.45
CA ILE A 24 -11.90 12.02 15.18
C ILE A 24 -11.86 11.23 16.50
N LEU A 25 -11.08 11.66 17.49
CA LEU A 25 -11.06 11.06 18.82
C LEU A 25 -12.44 11.10 19.50
N GLN A 26 -13.18 12.20 19.37
CA GLN A 26 -14.55 12.32 19.86
C GLN A 26 -15.51 11.35 19.16
N LEU A 27 -15.31 11.07 17.86
CA LEU A 27 -16.10 10.07 17.16
C LEU A 27 -15.73 8.65 17.61
N LEU A 28 -14.45 8.36 17.82
CA LEU A 28 -13.94 7.05 18.25
C LEU A 28 -14.34 6.66 19.68
N SER A 29 -14.64 7.64 20.54
CA SER A 29 -15.12 7.41 21.91
C SER A 29 -16.60 7.00 21.97
N ARG A 30 -17.34 7.13 20.86
CA ARG A 30 -18.72 6.67 20.73
C ARG A 30 -18.76 5.20 20.35
N SER A 31 -19.93 4.57 20.54
CA SER A 31 -20.20 3.25 19.98
C SER A 31 -20.28 3.38 18.44
N VAL A 32 -19.24 2.92 17.76
CA VAL A 32 -19.13 2.85 16.30
C VAL A 32 -18.86 1.40 15.91
N SER A 33 -19.25 1.03 14.69
CA SER A 33 -18.93 -0.29 14.14
C SER A 33 -17.40 -0.49 14.04
N GLU A 34 -16.96 -1.75 13.98
CA GLU A 34 -15.53 -2.07 13.82
C GLU A 34 -14.96 -1.49 12.51
N ASP A 35 -15.72 -1.59 11.42
CA ASP A 35 -15.34 -1.03 10.12
C ASP A 35 -15.18 0.50 10.19
N GLU A 36 -16.13 1.21 10.82
CA GLU A 36 -16.01 2.66 11.04
C GLU A 36 -14.82 3.00 11.93
N ARG A 37 -14.57 2.21 12.98
CA ARG A 37 -13.41 2.40 13.87
C ARG A 37 -12.11 2.29 13.08
N LEU A 38 -11.95 1.28 12.23
CA LEU A 38 -10.76 1.10 11.40
C LEU A 38 -10.57 2.27 10.42
N LEU A 39 -11.64 2.77 9.81
CA LEU A 39 -11.60 3.94 8.92
C LEU A 39 -11.20 5.21 9.68
N LEU A 40 -11.81 5.48 10.84
CA LEU A 40 -11.51 6.63 11.68
C LEU A 40 -10.08 6.57 12.23
N GLU A 41 -9.61 5.40 12.66
CA GLU A 41 -8.23 5.22 13.15
C GLU A 41 -7.20 5.39 12.02
N SER A 42 -7.48 4.86 10.83
CA SER A 42 -6.62 5.08 9.65
C SER A 42 -6.53 6.56 9.29
N THR A 43 -7.65 7.28 9.41
CA THR A 43 -7.72 8.74 9.18
C THR A 43 -6.96 9.51 10.27
N LEU A 44 -7.09 9.09 11.53
CA LEU A 44 -6.39 9.70 12.66
C LEU A 44 -4.87 9.56 12.51
N VAL A 45 -4.39 8.40 12.01
CA VAL A 45 -2.97 8.21 11.67
C VAL A 45 -2.50 9.25 10.66
N THR A 46 -3.26 9.51 9.60
CA THR A 46 -2.91 10.54 8.61
C THR A 46 -2.90 11.94 9.21
N GLU A 47 -3.84 12.28 10.08
CA GLU A 47 -3.85 13.59 10.76
C GLU A 47 -2.63 13.75 11.68
N TYR A 48 -2.28 12.72 12.45
CA TYR A 48 -1.08 12.74 13.29
C TYR A 48 0.20 12.86 12.47
N GLN A 49 0.31 12.13 11.37
CA GLN A 49 1.45 12.24 10.45
C GLN A 49 1.59 13.65 9.86
N ARG A 50 0.48 14.29 9.49
CA ARG A 50 0.48 15.67 8.98
C ARG A 50 0.94 16.70 10.02
N GLN A 51 0.67 16.42 11.29
CA GLN A 51 1.03 17.28 12.43
C GLN A 51 2.39 16.92 13.05
N GLU A 52 3.15 16.02 12.42
CA GLU A 52 4.44 15.51 12.93
C GLU A 52 4.32 14.79 14.29
N ARG A 53 3.12 14.32 14.63
CA ARG A 53 2.80 13.54 15.84
C ARG A 53 3.05 12.05 15.60
N PHE A 54 4.29 11.72 15.25
CA PHE A 54 4.64 10.39 14.73
C PHE A 54 4.47 9.27 15.74
N SER A 55 4.78 9.51 17.02
CA SER A 55 4.62 8.52 18.09
C SER A 55 3.17 8.07 18.27
N GLU A 56 2.21 8.99 18.17
CA GLU A 56 0.78 8.66 18.27
C GLU A 56 0.30 7.87 17.04
N ALA A 57 0.80 8.21 15.85
CA ALA A 57 0.54 7.44 14.64
C ALA A 57 1.12 6.02 14.74
N GLU A 58 2.38 5.86 15.19
CA GLU A 58 3.03 4.58 15.43
C GLU A 58 2.19 3.72 16.39
N THR A 59 1.73 4.29 17.51
CA THR A 59 0.94 3.57 18.52
C THR A 59 -0.33 2.92 17.94
N ILE A 60 -1.06 3.63 17.08
CA ILE A 60 -2.27 3.10 16.43
C ILE A 60 -1.89 1.98 15.45
N LEU A 61 -0.88 2.21 14.62
CA LEU A 61 -0.42 1.25 13.62
C LEU A 61 0.11 -0.04 14.26
N GLU A 62 0.84 0.05 15.37
CA GLU A 62 1.30 -1.11 16.13
C GLU A 62 0.15 -1.89 16.77
N ARG A 63 -0.90 -1.18 17.25
CA ARG A 63 -2.11 -1.83 17.74
C ARG A 63 -2.80 -2.62 16.62
N HIS A 64 -2.93 -2.04 15.42
CA HIS A 64 -3.49 -2.74 14.25
C HIS A 64 -2.66 -3.97 13.88
N ALA A 65 -1.33 -3.84 13.87
CA ALA A 65 -0.42 -4.94 13.54
C ALA A 65 -0.51 -6.09 14.55
N ARG A 66 -0.72 -5.78 15.84
CA ARG A 66 -0.94 -6.79 16.90
C ARG A 66 -2.33 -7.42 16.82
N GLY A 67 -3.38 -6.61 16.60
CA GLY A 67 -4.77 -7.07 16.57
C GLY A 67 -5.10 -7.95 15.36
N ASN A 68 -4.51 -7.67 14.20
CA ASN A 68 -4.68 -8.49 13.00
C ASN A 68 -3.35 -9.08 12.55
N GLY A 69 -2.79 -9.94 13.39
CA GLY A 69 -1.47 -10.53 13.21
C GLY A 69 -1.30 -11.37 11.94
N SER A 70 -2.34 -11.69 11.17
CA SER A 70 -2.20 -12.41 9.90
C SER A 70 -2.18 -11.49 8.67
N HIS A 71 -2.84 -10.34 8.75
CA HIS A 71 -3.01 -9.42 7.63
C HIS A 71 -1.72 -8.64 7.34
N PRO A 72 -1.30 -8.48 6.07
CA PRO A 72 -0.05 -7.80 5.74
C PRO A 72 -0.13 -6.28 5.87
N TYR A 73 -1.29 -5.68 5.62
CA TYR A 73 -1.41 -4.22 5.47
C TYR A 73 -0.94 -3.40 6.68
N PRO A 74 -1.25 -3.73 7.94
CA PRO A 74 -0.73 -2.96 9.07
C PRO A 74 0.81 -2.87 9.11
N TYR A 75 1.51 -3.91 8.65
CA TYR A 75 2.96 -3.92 8.57
C TYR A 75 3.50 -3.13 7.36
N ILE A 76 2.72 -3.05 6.28
CA ILE A 76 3.03 -2.14 5.16
C ILE A 76 2.89 -0.69 5.64
N ALA A 77 1.80 -0.36 6.32
CA ALA A 77 1.55 0.97 6.86
C ALA A 77 2.61 1.40 7.88
N LEU A 78 3.05 0.51 8.78
CA LEU A 78 4.19 0.77 9.67
C LEU A 78 5.48 1.02 8.88
N ALA A 79 5.75 0.24 7.83
CA ALA A 79 6.93 0.43 7.01
C ALA A 79 6.92 1.78 6.29
N GLU A 80 5.78 2.17 5.71
CA GLU A 80 5.58 3.47 5.06
C GLU A 80 5.66 4.62 6.07
N HIS A 81 5.13 4.44 7.29
CA HIS A 81 5.25 5.41 8.38
C HIS A 81 6.72 5.74 8.69
N PHE A 82 7.53 4.71 8.96
CA PHE A 82 8.97 4.90 9.22
C PHE A 82 9.76 5.27 7.97
N HIS A 83 9.22 5.07 6.77
CA HIS A 83 9.89 5.48 5.55
C HIS A 83 9.70 6.98 5.30
N TYR A 84 8.46 7.45 5.30
CA TYR A 84 8.11 8.79 4.84
C TYR A 84 7.99 9.84 5.94
N PHE A 85 7.71 9.44 7.19
CA PHE A 85 7.36 10.37 8.27
C PHE A 85 8.40 10.37 9.40
N ASP A 86 8.55 9.27 10.14
CA ASP A 86 9.51 9.16 11.27
C ASP A 86 10.95 8.81 10.82
N VAL A 87 11.16 8.61 9.51
CA VAL A 87 12.46 8.37 8.84
C VAL A 87 13.39 7.38 9.59
N ASN A 88 12.84 6.23 10.01
CA ASN A 88 13.59 5.14 10.63
C ASN A 88 13.75 3.94 9.67
N ARG A 89 14.76 4.01 8.80
CA ARG A 89 15.00 3.01 7.74
C ARG A 89 15.14 1.57 8.27
N ARG A 90 15.70 1.40 9.46
CA ARG A 90 15.87 0.07 10.08
C ARG A 90 14.51 -0.51 10.48
N LYS A 91 13.67 0.27 11.16
CA LYS A 91 12.30 -0.13 11.50
C LYS A 91 11.50 -0.39 10.23
N ALA A 92 11.57 0.51 9.24
CA ALA A 92 10.87 0.36 7.96
C ALA A 92 11.21 -0.97 7.25
N LEU A 93 12.51 -1.32 7.15
CA LEU A 93 12.96 -2.58 6.57
C LEU A 93 12.51 -3.80 7.39
N SER A 94 12.48 -3.70 8.71
CA SER A 94 11.99 -4.77 9.59
C SER A 94 10.51 -5.05 9.31
N HIS A 95 9.66 -4.02 9.34
CA HIS A 95 8.23 -4.16 9.12
C HIS A 95 7.90 -4.63 7.70
N ILE A 96 8.57 -4.11 6.67
CA ILE A 96 8.27 -4.53 5.30
C ILE A 96 8.67 -6.00 5.06
N ALA A 97 9.74 -6.49 5.70
CA ALA A 97 10.11 -7.89 5.63
C ALA A 97 9.03 -8.79 6.27
N VAL A 98 8.39 -8.34 7.36
CA VAL A 98 7.24 -9.03 7.95
C VAL A 98 6.04 -8.99 7.00
N ALA A 99 5.72 -7.83 6.45
CA ALA A 99 4.61 -7.62 5.52
C ALA A 99 4.72 -8.54 4.30
N ILE A 100 5.90 -8.64 3.67
CA ILE A 100 6.12 -9.50 2.49
C ILE A 100 5.86 -10.98 2.81
N ARG A 101 6.29 -11.46 3.98
CA ARG A 101 6.01 -12.84 4.39
C ARG A 101 4.50 -13.09 4.55
N LYS A 102 3.78 -12.13 5.13
CA LYS A 102 2.32 -12.21 5.30
C LYS A 102 1.58 -12.11 3.97
N ALA A 103 1.96 -11.14 3.12
CA ALA A 103 1.42 -10.93 1.78
C ALA A 103 1.56 -12.19 0.92
N ARG A 104 2.71 -12.88 1.01
CA ARG A 104 2.92 -14.16 0.32
C ARG A 104 1.98 -15.26 0.80
N ARG A 105 1.73 -15.34 2.11
CA ARG A 105 0.82 -16.35 2.71
C ARG A 105 -0.64 -16.07 2.37
N ALA A 106 -1.07 -14.82 2.56
CA ALA A 106 -2.45 -14.39 2.31
C ALA A 106 -2.78 -14.19 0.82
N ARG A 107 -1.74 -14.06 -0.03
CA ARG A 107 -1.84 -13.80 -1.48
C ARG A 107 -2.55 -12.47 -1.80
N GLU A 108 -2.21 -11.44 -1.04
CA GLU A 108 -2.76 -10.07 -1.14
C GLU A 108 -1.66 -9.06 -0.83
N PHE A 109 -1.81 -7.82 -1.34
CA PHE A 109 -0.87 -6.70 -1.16
C PHE A 109 0.59 -7.00 -1.55
N GLY A 110 0.81 -7.91 -2.50
CA GLY A 110 2.16 -8.32 -2.89
C GLY A 110 2.88 -7.26 -3.70
N TYR A 111 2.19 -6.59 -4.62
CA TYR A 111 2.78 -5.46 -5.36
C TYR A 111 3.11 -4.30 -4.41
N GLN A 112 2.20 -3.96 -3.50
CA GLN A 112 2.43 -2.87 -2.56
C GLN A 112 3.64 -3.15 -1.66
N ALA A 113 3.67 -4.33 -1.03
CA ALA A 113 4.76 -4.67 -0.10
C ALA A 113 6.13 -4.71 -0.80
N LEU A 114 6.20 -5.26 -2.01
CA LEU A 114 7.44 -5.30 -2.79
C LEU A 114 7.83 -3.91 -3.33
N GLY A 115 6.87 -3.05 -3.68
CA GLY A 115 7.11 -1.67 -4.10
C GLY A 115 7.77 -0.84 -2.99
N VAL A 116 7.23 -0.92 -1.76
CA VAL A 116 7.82 -0.27 -0.58
C VAL A 116 9.23 -0.79 -0.31
N GLN A 117 9.46 -2.12 -0.38
CA GLN A 117 10.80 -2.68 -0.23
C GLN A 117 11.77 -2.16 -1.31
N ALA A 118 11.32 -2.02 -2.56
CA ALA A 118 12.18 -1.50 -3.64
C ALA A 118 12.63 -0.07 -3.36
N ARG A 119 11.71 0.82 -2.93
CA ARG A 119 12.02 2.21 -2.58
C ARG A 119 13.00 2.29 -1.40
N LEU A 120 12.73 1.55 -0.31
CA LEU A 120 13.62 1.47 0.85
C LEU A 120 15.01 0.93 0.49
N ALA A 121 15.08 -0.11 -0.35
CA ALA A 121 16.33 -0.70 -0.78
C ALA A 121 17.18 0.26 -1.64
N ILE A 122 16.53 1.07 -2.48
CA ILE A 122 17.22 2.11 -3.28
C ILE A 122 17.80 3.19 -2.36
N GLU A 123 17.00 3.70 -1.42
CA GLU A 123 17.42 4.76 -0.49
C GLU A 123 18.55 4.32 0.44
N THR A 124 18.54 3.05 0.84
CA THR A 124 19.60 2.44 1.64
C THR A 124 20.74 1.87 0.81
N LYS A 125 20.73 2.08 -0.53
CA LYS A 125 21.75 1.61 -1.47
C LYS A 125 22.00 0.08 -1.42
N GLN A 126 20.99 -0.69 -1.04
CA GLN A 126 21.04 -2.16 -0.97
C GLN A 126 20.77 -2.77 -2.35
N TRP A 127 21.69 -2.58 -3.30
CA TRP A 127 21.48 -2.92 -4.72
C TRP A 127 21.16 -4.41 -4.98
N ARG A 128 21.72 -5.31 -4.17
CA ARG A 128 21.38 -6.75 -4.21
C ARG A 128 19.90 -6.96 -3.88
N LEU A 129 19.39 -6.29 -2.85
CA LEU A 129 17.98 -6.35 -2.46
C LEU A 129 17.08 -5.72 -3.54
N VAL A 130 17.49 -4.60 -4.15
CA VAL A 130 16.77 -4.00 -5.29
C VAL A 130 16.61 -5.02 -6.43
N LYS A 131 17.71 -5.67 -6.85
CA LYS A 131 17.68 -6.71 -7.90
C LYS A 131 16.72 -7.85 -7.54
N GLN A 132 16.79 -8.36 -6.30
CA GLN A 132 15.92 -9.45 -5.83
C GLN A 132 14.45 -9.02 -5.80
N THR A 133 14.17 -7.80 -5.39
CA THR A 133 12.82 -7.23 -5.30
C THR A 133 12.20 -7.06 -6.68
N ILE A 134 12.93 -6.50 -7.64
CA ILE A 134 12.46 -6.36 -9.04
C ILE A 134 12.20 -7.75 -9.64
N ALA A 135 13.10 -8.71 -9.43
CA ALA A 135 12.86 -10.08 -9.91
C ALA A 135 11.61 -10.71 -9.27
N ALA A 136 11.33 -10.42 -7.99
CA ALA A 136 10.11 -10.87 -7.31
C ALA A 136 8.86 -10.18 -7.89
N LEU A 137 8.90 -8.86 -8.11
CA LEU A 137 7.82 -8.10 -8.76
C LEU A 137 7.49 -8.64 -10.15
N THR A 138 8.51 -8.96 -10.96
CA THR A 138 8.34 -9.55 -12.29
C THR A 138 7.67 -10.92 -12.25
N LYS A 139 7.96 -11.72 -11.23
CA LYS A 139 7.41 -13.08 -11.07
C LYS A 139 6.08 -13.11 -10.32
N TYR A 140 5.74 -12.06 -9.57
CA TYR A 140 4.56 -12.02 -8.73
C TYR A 140 3.29 -12.19 -9.56
N ARG A 141 2.42 -13.10 -9.13
CA ARG A 141 1.11 -13.35 -9.72
C ARG A 141 0.06 -13.03 -8.68
N HIS A 142 -0.61 -11.91 -8.89
CA HIS A 142 -1.72 -11.50 -8.05
C HIS A 142 -2.88 -12.51 -8.15
N ARG A 143 -3.58 -12.71 -7.02
CA ARG A 143 -4.73 -13.61 -6.94
C ARG A 143 -6.02 -12.81 -7.15
N THR A 144 -6.77 -13.13 -8.19
CA THR A 144 -8.10 -12.57 -8.45
C THR A 144 -8.98 -12.53 -7.20
N GLY A 145 -9.61 -11.36 -6.95
CA GLY A 145 -10.50 -11.14 -5.82
C GLY A 145 -9.78 -10.84 -4.51
N ARG A 146 -8.46 -10.65 -4.54
CA ARG A 146 -7.68 -10.18 -3.39
C ARG A 146 -7.28 -8.73 -3.57
N PRO A 147 -7.11 -7.94 -2.50
CA PRO A 147 -6.68 -6.56 -2.61
C PRO A 147 -5.20 -6.48 -2.98
N ASP A 148 -4.84 -5.53 -3.86
CA ASP A 148 -3.47 -5.12 -4.16
C ASP A 148 -3.46 -3.82 -4.98
N VAL A 149 -2.29 -3.20 -5.08
CA VAL A 149 -2.05 -2.03 -5.95
C VAL A 149 -1.53 -2.46 -7.32
N PHE A 150 -1.75 -1.61 -8.33
CA PHE A 150 -1.18 -1.84 -9.66
C PHE A 150 0.36 -1.75 -9.56
N PRO A 151 1.14 -2.61 -10.27
CA PRO A 151 2.60 -2.55 -10.20
C PRO A 151 3.15 -1.20 -10.65
N GLU A 152 4.00 -0.62 -9.81
CA GLU A 152 4.51 0.74 -9.96
C GLU A 152 5.93 0.73 -10.55
N THR A 153 6.32 1.81 -11.21
CA THR A 153 7.62 1.95 -11.89
C THR A 153 8.36 3.25 -11.53
N ASP A 154 7.78 4.11 -10.69
CA ASP A 154 8.35 5.39 -10.24
C ASP A 154 9.76 5.23 -9.65
N PHE A 155 10.01 4.14 -8.94
CA PHE A 155 11.28 3.89 -8.29
C PHE A 155 12.40 3.50 -9.28
N LEU A 156 12.08 3.07 -10.50
CA LEU A 156 13.09 2.61 -11.47
C LEU A 156 14.02 3.73 -11.90
N ALA A 157 13.50 4.95 -12.07
CA ALA A 157 14.27 6.13 -12.45
C ALA A 157 15.34 6.52 -11.41
N ARG A 158 15.18 6.05 -10.16
CA ARG A 158 16.10 6.32 -9.04
C ARG A 158 17.26 5.33 -8.97
N ILE A 159 17.30 4.30 -9.82
CA ILE A 159 18.35 3.29 -9.84
C ILE A 159 19.54 3.82 -10.66
N PRO A 160 20.74 3.98 -10.06
CA PRO A 160 21.90 4.42 -10.83
C PRO A 160 22.33 3.38 -11.86
N ARG A 161 22.85 3.84 -13.01
CA ARG A 161 23.35 2.97 -14.08
C ARG A 161 24.37 1.96 -13.54
N GLY A 162 24.27 0.71 -13.98
CA GLY A 162 25.16 -0.39 -13.59
C GLY A 162 24.91 -1.00 -12.22
N LYS A 163 24.04 -0.43 -11.35
CA LYS A 163 23.77 -1.01 -10.02
C LYS A 163 22.82 -2.22 -10.06
N VAL A 164 21.96 -2.27 -11.06
CA VAL A 164 21.09 -3.41 -11.34
C VAL A 164 21.21 -3.74 -12.83
N PRO A 165 21.29 -5.02 -13.23
CA PRO A 165 21.37 -5.37 -14.66
C PRO A 165 20.16 -4.85 -15.44
N THR A 166 20.41 -4.15 -16.55
CA THR A 166 19.37 -3.56 -17.40
C THR A 166 18.31 -4.58 -17.84
N LYS A 167 18.71 -5.84 -18.08
CA LYS A 167 17.79 -6.93 -18.40
C LYS A 167 16.74 -7.17 -17.31
N VAL A 168 17.10 -7.05 -16.03
CA VAL A 168 16.17 -7.25 -14.91
C VAL A 168 15.14 -6.12 -14.84
N VAL A 169 15.59 -4.88 -15.03
CA VAL A 169 14.72 -3.70 -15.08
C VAL A 169 13.78 -3.78 -16.28
N GLY A 170 14.31 -4.05 -17.48
CA GLY A 170 13.51 -4.13 -18.71
C GLY A 170 12.46 -5.24 -18.68
N GLN A 171 12.76 -6.40 -18.08
CA GLN A 171 11.76 -7.46 -17.89
C GLN A 171 10.59 -7.02 -17.02
N TYR A 172 10.85 -6.22 -15.98
CA TYR A 172 9.79 -5.69 -15.13
C TYR A 172 8.97 -4.64 -15.87
N GLU A 173 9.60 -3.70 -16.56
CA GLU A 173 8.91 -2.67 -17.36
C GLU A 173 8.01 -3.29 -18.44
N GLN A 174 8.52 -4.28 -19.19
CA GLN A 174 7.75 -5.02 -20.18
C GLN A 174 6.52 -5.70 -19.55
N ARG A 175 6.68 -6.29 -18.37
CA ARG A 175 5.55 -6.88 -17.64
C ARG A 175 4.51 -5.82 -17.27
N VAL A 176 4.94 -4.69 -16.71
CA VAL A 176 4.01 -3.61 -16.32
C VAL A 176 3.26 -3.10 -17.55
N GLN A 177 3.97 -2.89 -18.67
CA GLN A 177 3.37 -2.46 -19.92
C GLN A 177 2.37 -3.48 -20.49
N TYR A 178 2.68 -4.78 -20.41
CA TYR A 178 1.74 -5.84 -20.76
C TYR A 178 0.48 -5.81 -19.88
N LEU A 179 0.62 -5.66 -18.57
CA LEU A 179 -0.53 -5.57 -17.67
C LEU A 179 -1.39 -4.33 -17.98
N ARG A 180 -0.78 -3.19 -18.31
CA ARG A 180 -1.49 -2.00 -18.79
C ARG A 180 -2.23 -2.27 -20.10
N SER A 181 -1.57 -2.91 -21.07
CA SER A 181 -2.14 -3.13 -22.40
C SER A 181 -3.35 -4.05 -22.37
N ILE A 182 -3.40 -5.02 -21.45
CA ILE A 182 -4.59 -5.87 -21.28
C ILE A 182 -5.67 -5.22 -20.39
N GLY A 183 -5.45 -4.01 -19.88
CA GLY A 183 -6.35 -3.36 -18.94
C GLY A 183 -6.49 -4.17 -17.65
N TYR A 184 -5.38 -4.70 -17.14
CA TYR A 184 -5.36 -5.46 -15.91
C TYR A 184 -5.82 -4.61 -14.72
N SER A 185 -6.81 -5.11 -13.98
CA SER A 185 -7.29 -4.49 -12.74
C SER A 185 -6.92 -5.35 -11.54
N THR A 186 -6.29 -4.78 -10.53
CA THR A 186 -5.96 -5.48 -9.27
C THR A 186 -7.17 -5.72 -8.39
N LEU A 187 -8.27 -4.98 -8.59
CA LEU A 187 -9.55 -5.27 -7.91
C LEU A 187 -10.16 -6.58 -8.42
N THR A 188 -10.05 -6.84 -9.73
CA THR A 188 -10.67 -8.01 -10.35
C THR A 188 -9.68 -9.13 -10.67
N GLY A 189 -8.38 -8.88 -10.54
CA GLY A 189 -7.29 -9.72 -11.04
C GLY A 189 -7.49 -10.20 -12.48
N ARG A 190 -8.22 -9.44 -13.31
CA ARG A 190 -8.61 -9.79 -14.68
C ARG A 190 -8.34 -8.62 -15.62
N SER A 191 -8.21 -8.95 -16.90
CA SER A 191 -8.16 -7.99 -18.00
C SER A 191 -9.57 -7.42 -18.25
N THR A 192 -9.70 -6.10 -18.36
CA THR A 192 -10.97 -5.47 -18.78
C THR A 192 -11.26 -5.70 -20.26
N ARG A 193 -10.22 -5.88 -21.09
CA ARG A 193 -10.37 -6.15 -22.53
C ARG A 193 -10.97 -7.52 -22.85
N THR A 194 -10.70 -8.54 -22.05
CA THR A 194 -11.29 -9.88 -22.28
C THR A 194 -12.81 -9.92 -22.10
N ARG A 195 -13.39 -9.07 -21.23
CA ARG A 195 -14.87 -8.96 -21.12
C ARG A 195 -15.51 -8.25 -22.32
N ALA A 196 -14.87 -7.20 -22.85
CA ALA A 196 -15.39 -6.50 -24.03
C ALA A 196 -15.29 -7.35 -25.30
N SER A 197 -14.18 -8.09 -25.47
CA SER A 197 -14.00 -9.01 -26.60
C SER A 197 -14.92 -10.23 -26.51
N ALA A 198 -15.11 -10.81 -25.32
CA ALA A 198 -16.05 -11.92 -25.12
C ALA A 198 -17.51 -11.51 -25.32
N ARG A 199 -17.91 -10.29 -24.91
CA ARG A 199 -19.26 -9.77 -25.19
C ARG A 199 -19.50 -9.49 -26.68
N ARG A 200 -18.51 -8.98 -27.42
CA ARG A 200 -18.63 -8.77 -28.87
C ARG A 200 -18.67 -10.08 -29.66
N LEU A 201 -18.03 -11.13 -29.18
CA LEU A 201 -18.08 -12.46 -29.78
C LEU A 201 -19.38 -13.22 -29.44
N ALA A 202 -20.00 -12.94 -28.30
CA ALA A 202 -21.30 -13.52 -27.92
C ALA A 202 -22.52 -12.78 -28.52
N GLN A 203 -22.29 -11.68 -29.25
CA GLN A 203 -23.30 -10.89 -29.97
C GLN A 203 -23.20 -11.04 -31.49
N ARG A 204 -22.37 -11.97 -31.97
CA ARG A 204 -22.26 -12.41 -33.36
C ARG A 204 -22.71 -13.86 -33.44
#